data_AF-A0A369BA64-F1
#
_entry.id   AF-A0A369BA64-F1
#
_cell.length_a   1.000
_cell.length_b   1.000
_cell.length_c   1.000
_cell.angle_alpha   90.00
_cell.angle_beta   90.00
_cell.angle_gamma   90.00
#
_symmetry.space_group_name_H-M   'P 1'
#
loop_
_entity.id
_entity.type
_entity.pdbx_description
1 polymer ?
#
loop_
_entity_poly.entity_id
_entity_poly.type
_entity_poly.pdbx_seq_one_letter_code
_entity_poly.pdbx_strand_id
1 'polypeptide(L)'
;MSIAQSIGLSLFCISLVFFVLICLFFLIKLLSVILSSARHNKSQPALIQAEASAPAAKELEEDNRGVSAGELKLINVDEKTAAMIMAIVSHESGIPLSQLSFKSIRALEES
;
A
#
# COMPACT_ATOMS: atom_id res chain seq x y z
N MET A 1 -28.40 -8.79 47.64
CA MET A 1 -28.19 -8.58 46.19
C MET A 1 -29.13 -9.50 45.44
N SER A 2 -30.10 -8.95 44.70
CA SER A 2 -31.12 -9.76 44.03
C SER A 2 -30.53 -10.41 42.77
N ILE A 3 -30.79 -11.70 42.57
CA ILE A 3 -30.34 -12.49 41.40
C ILE A 3 -30.82 -11.86 40.08
N ALA A 4 -31.99 -11.20 40.11
CA ALA A 4 -32.53 -10.45 38.98
C ALA A 4 -31.63 -9.27 38.55
N GLN A 5 -30.90 -8.65 39.49
CA GLN A 5 -29.95 -7.56 39.18
C GLN A 5 -28.70 -8.12 38.48
N SER A 6 -28.22 -9.28 38.93
CA SER A 6 -27.05 -9.95 38.33
C SER A 6 -27.34 -10.43 36.91
N ILE A 7 -28.54 -10.96 36.64
CA ILE A 7 -28.94 -11.35 35.28
C ILE A 7 -28.98 -10.13 34.34
N GLY A 8 -29.52 -9.00 34.82
CA GLY A 8 -29.57 -7.75 34.06
C GLY A 8 -28.18 -7.21 33.74
N LEU A 9 -27.27 -7.22 34.73
CA LEU A 9 -25.89 -6.78 34.53
C LEU A 9 -25.12 -7.69 33.57
N SER A 10 -25.34 -9.00 33.63
CA SER A 10 -24.73 -9.95 32.69
C SER A 10 -25.18 -9.70 31.25
N LEU A 11 -26.48 -9.50 31.03
CA LEU A 11 -27.03 -9.16 29.72
C LEU A 11 -26.51 -7.81 29.20
N PHE A 12 -26.35 -6.83 30.09
CA PHE A 12 -25.77 -5.55 29.72
C PHE A 12 -24.30 -5.69 29.30
N CYS A 13 -23.49 -6.42 30.07
CA CYS A 13 -22.08 -6.65 29.75
C CYS A 13 -21.89 -7.40 28.43
N ILE A 14 -22.64 -8.49 28.18
CA ILE A 14 -22.55 -9.21 26.90
C ILE A 14 -22.96 -8.31 25.73
N SER A 15 -24.03 -7.54 25.89
CA SER A 15 -24.50 -6.60 24.87
C SER A 15 -23.48 -5.49 24.61
N LEU A 16 -22.80 -4.98 25.64
CA LEU A 16 -21.74 -3.99 25.53
C LEU A 16 -20.53 -4.54 24.76
N VAL A 17 -20.10 -5.77 25.06
CA VAL A 17 -18.99 -6.41 24.34
C VAL A 17 -19.32 -6.57 22.86
N PHE A 18 -20.52 -7.06 22.53
CA PHE A 18 -20.98 -7.14 21.14
C PHE A 18 -21.03 -5.76 20.48
N PHE A 19 -21.56 -4.75 21.18
CA PHE A 19 -21.63 -3.39 20.66
C PHE A 19 -20.24 -2.83 20.34
N VAL A 20 -19.26 -3.01 21.23
CA VAL A 20 -17.87 -2.58 21.01
C VAL A 20 -17.26 -3.29 19.81
N LEU A 21 -17.48 -4.60 19.65
CA LEU A 21 -17.00 -5.35 18.48
C LEU A 21 -17.63 -4.86 17.17
N ILE A 22 -18.95 -4.60 17.16
CA ILE A 22 -19.65 -4.02 15.99
C ILE A 22 -19.08 -2.63 15.67
N CYS A 23 -18.93 -1.77 16.67
CA CYS A 23 -18.41 -0.42 16.49
C CYS A 23 -16.99 -0.45 15.92
N LEU A 24 -16.13 -1.32 16.46
CA LEU A 24 -14.75 -1.46 15.98
C LEU A 24 -14.72 -1.97 14.54
N PHE A 25 -15.54 -2.98 14.20
CA PHE A 25 -15.67 -3.47 12.83
C PHE A 25 -16.13 -2.38 11.87
N PHE A 26 -17.12 -1.58 12.29
CA PHE A 26 -17.63 -0.47 11.50
C PHE A 26 -16.57 0.61 11.30
N LEU A 27 -15.80 0.94 12.33
CA LEU A 27 -14.71 1.91 12.25
C LEU A 27 -13.62 1.43 11.28
N ILE A 28 -13.23 0.15 11.36
CA ILE A 28 -12.27 -0.47 10.44
C ILE A 28 -12.81 -0.45 9.00
N LYS A 29 -14.09 -0.79 8.81
CA LYS A 29 -14.77 -0.72 7.52
C LYS A 29 -14.78 0.71 6.97
N LEU A 30 -15.10 1.69 7.79
CA LEU A 30 -15.15 3.10 7.40
C LEU A 30 -13.77 3.61 7.01
N LEU A 31 -12.74 3.32 7.81
CA LEU A 31 -11.35 3.61 7.46
C LEU A 31 -10.96 2.89 6.16
N SER A 32 -11.27 1.61 6.00
CA SER A 32 -10.99 0.85 4.77
C SER A 32 -11.66 1.44 3.54
N VAL A 33 -12.92 1.90 3.65
CA VAL A 33 -13.65 2.56 2.56
C VAL A 33 -13.04 3.92 2.22
N ILE A 34 -12.69 4.72 3.22
CA ILE A 34 -12.05 6.04 3.00
C ILE A 34 -10.67 5.87 2.35
N LEU A 35 -9.85 4.93 2.84
CA LEU A 35 -8.53 4.64 2.27
C LEU A 35 -8.58 3.97 0.90
N SER A 36 -9.64 3.21 0.58
CA SER A 36 -9.84 2.63 -0.76
C SER A 36 -10.38 3.65 -1.75
N SER A 37 -11.27 4.55 -1.33
CA SER A 37 -11.72 5.68 -2.14
C SER A 37 -10.56 6.65 -2.46
N ALA A 38 -9.64 6.87 -1.51
CA ALA A 38 -8.41 7.64 -1.77
C ALA A 38 -7.44 6.92 -2.71
N ARG A 39 -7.44 5.57 -2.72
CA ARG A 39 -6.68 4.75 -3.66
C ARG A 39 -7.31 4.68 -5.06
N HIS A 40 -8.62 4.88 -5.20
CA HIS A 40 -9.27 4.87 -6.52
C HIS A 40 -8.89 6.08 -7.41
N ASN A 41 -8.29 7.13 -6.85
CA ASN A 41 -7.65 8.21 -7.63
C ASN A 41 -6.20 7.86 -8.06
N LYS A 42 -5.67 6.71 -7.63
CA LYS A 42 -4.37 6.20 -8.07
C LYS A 42 -4.41 4.67 -8.19
N SER A 43 -4.90 4.23 -9.34
CA SER A 43 -4.86 2.88 -9.92
C SER A 43 -4.24 1.75 -9.07
N GLN A 44 -5.09 0.78 -8.72
CA GLN A 44 -4.76 -0.62 -8.35
C GLN A 44 -4.21 -1.39 -9.58
N PRO A 45 -3.54 -2.56 -9.42
CA PRO A 45 -3.97 -3.76 -8.65
C PRO A 45 -2.90 -4.27 -7.66
N ALA A 46 -3.17 -4.78 -6.45
CA ALA A 46 -4.01 -5.92 -6.02
C ALA A 46 -3.59 -7.27 -6.61
N LEU A 47 -2.66 -7.99 -5.97
CA LEU A 47 -2.69 -9.45 -5.79
C LEU A 47 -1.84 -9.85 -4.56
N ILE A 48 -2.50 -10.17 -3.46
CA ILE A 48 -2.00 -11.15 -2.48
C ILE A 48 -3.02 -12.29 -2.50
N GLN A 49 -2.72 -13.34 -3.24
CA GLN A 49 -3.17 -14.73 -3.06
C GLN A 49 -1.99 -15.57 -3.60
N ALA A 50 -1.11 -16.00 -2.71
CA ALA A 50 -1.13 -17.33 -2.12
C ALA A 50 -0.64 -18.40 -3.12
N GLU A 51 0.67 -18.63 -3.16
CA GLU A 51 1.19 -19.95 -3.47
C GLU A 51 2.48 -20.22 -2.70
N ALA A 52 2.51 -21.40 -2.08
CA ALA A 52 3.54 -21.91 -1.22
C ALA A 52 4.81 -22.28 -2.00
N SER A 53 5.88 -22.52 -1.22
CA SER A 53 7.13 -23.23 -1.56
C SER A 53 8.35 -22.33 -1.80
N ALA A 54 9.18 -22.21 -0.76
CA ALA A 54 10.63 -22.14 -0.93
C ALA A 54 11.16 -23.56 -1.26
N PRO A 55 12.44 -23.79 -1.67
CA PRO A 55 13.53 -22.87 -2.02
C PRO A 55 14.26 -23.26 -3.35
N ALA A 56 15.37 -22.56 -3.63
CA ALA A 56 16.53 -22.99 -4.45
C ALA A 56 16.61 -22.56 -5.93
N ALA A 57 17.52 -21.59 -6.12
CA ALA A 57 18.63 -21.62 -7.10
C ALA A 57 18.33 -21.84 -8.58
N LYS A 58 18.56 -20.79 -9.39
CA LYS A 58 19.65 -20.75 -10.39
C LYS A 58 19.70 -19.43 -11.15
N GLU A 59 20.94 -18.94 -11.32
CA GLU A 59 21.50 -18.24 -12.50
C GLU A 59 20.74 -16.98 -12.97
N LEU A 60 21.22 -15.77 -12.66
CA LEU A 60 22.21 -15.05 -13.47
C LEU A 60 21.97 -15.16 -14.98
N GLU A 61 20.94 -14.46 -15.45
CA GLU A 61 20.79 -13.97 -16.83
C GLU A 61 20.27 -12.52 -16.66
N GLU A 62 21.19 -11.57 -16.60
CA GLU A 62 21.36 -10.54 -17.63
C GLU A 62 20.07 -9.82 -18.04
N ASP A 63 20.07 -8.55 -17.63
CA ASP A 63 19.76 -7.42 -18.50
C ASP A 63 18.31 -7.24 -18.97
N ASN A 64 17.76 -6.06 -18.64
CA ASN A 64 16.55 -5.53 -19.27
C ASN A 64 15.23 -6.31 -19.06
N ARG A 65 14.96 -6.81 -17.86
CA ARG A 65 13.60 -7.27 -17.52
C ARG A 65 13.02 -6.57 -16.31
N GLY A 66 12.32 -5.49 -16.63
CA GLY A 66 11.10 -5.14 -15.91
C GLY A 66 11.35 -4.33 -14.66
N VAL A 67 11.79 -3.09 -14.84
CA VAL A 67 11.25 -2.01 -13.99
C VAL A 67 9.76 -1.94 -14.34
N SER A 68 8.96 -2.87 -13.78
CA SER A 68 7.51 -2.77 -13.72
C SER A 68 7.16 -1.71 -12.66
N ALA A 69 7.72 -0.51 -12.82
CA ALA A 69 7.31 0.66 -12.07
C ALA A 69 5.99 1.09 -12.71
N GLY A 70 4.90 0.98 -11.96
CA GLY A 70 3.60 1.44 -12.41
C GLY A 70 3.66 2.86 -12.97
N GLU A 71 2.83 3.13 -13.98
CA GLU A 71 2.54 4.42 -14.63
C GLU A 71 3.43 5.62 -14.21
N LEU A 72 4.68 5.66 -14.69
CA LEU A 72 5.58 6.80 -14.53
C LEU A 72 5.18 7.91 -15.51
N LYS A 73 4.84 9.10 -14.99
CA LYS A 73 4.51 10.26 -15.83
C LYS A 73 5.74 11.14 -16.06
N LEU A 74 6.27 11.12 -17.29
CA LEU A 74 7.30 12.04 -17.76
C LEU A 74 6.63 13.25 -18.42
N ILE A 75 6.94 14.44 -17.94
CA ILE A 75 6.39 15.70 -18.47
C ILE A 75 7.58 16.52 -18.96
N ASN A 76 7.67 16.69 -20.29
CA ASN A 76 8.75 17.42 -20.97
C ASN A 76 10.17 16.90 -20.65
N VAL A 77 10.31 15.62 -20.31
CA VAL A 77 11.60 14.98 -20.01
C VAL A 77 11.70 13.68 -20.82
N ASP A 78 12.84 13.47 -21.46
CA ASP A 78 13.11 12.24 -22.19
C ASP A 78 13.40 11.06 -21.25
N GLU A 79 13.20 9.85 -21.74
CA GLU A 79 13.35 8.63 -20.95
C GLU A 79 14.79 8.41 -20.46
N LYS A 80 15.79 8.83 -21.22
CA LYS A 80 17.21 8.68 -20.85
C LYS A 80 17.57 9.62 -19.71
N THR A 81 17.13 10.87 -19.77
CA THR A 81 17.28 11.85 -18.69
C THR A 81 16.52 11.41 -17.45
N ALA A 82 15.31 10.87 -17.62
CA ALA A 82 14.56 10.28 -16.51
C ALA A 82 15.32 9.13 -15.84
N ALA A 83 15.87 8.19 -16.60
CA ALA A 83 16.67 7.09 -16.07
C ALA A 83 17.90 7.58 -15.30
N MET A 84 18.56 8.63 -15.80
CA MET A 84 19.70 9.26 -15.13
C MET A 84 19.28 9.89 -13.79
N ILE A 85 18.16 10.60 -13.76
CA ILE A 85 17.58 11.15 -12.52
C ILE A 85 17.27 10.02 -11.54
N MET A 86 16.67 8.92 -12.00
CA MET A 86 16.35 7.78 -11.13
C MET A 86 17.60 7.16 -10.50
N ALA A 87 18.66 7.00 -11.29
CA ALA A 87 19.93 6.47 -10.81
C ALA A 87 20.55 7.38 -9.73
N ILE A 88 20.63 8.69 -9.98
CA ILE A 88 21.18 9.66 -9.03
C ILE A 88 20.38 9.64 -7.72
N VAL A 89 19.06 9.73 -7.79
CA VAL A 89 18.21 9.76 -6.59
C VAL A 89 18.30 8.44 -5.81
N SER A 90 18.42 7.30 -6.49
CA SER A 90 18.63 6.00 -5.80
C SER A 90 19.97 5.94 -5.07
N HIS A 91 21.02 6.51 -5.66
CA HIS A 91 22.35 6.56 -5.05
C HIS A 91 22.35 7.48 -3.81
N GLU A 92 21.82 8.70 -3.96
CA GLU A 92 21.81 9.69 -2.86
C GLU A 92 20.88 9.28 -1.72
N SER A 93 19.78 8.58 -2.00
CA SER A 93 18.87 8.06 -0.98
C SER A 93 19.34 6.76 -0.34
N GLY A 94 20.28 6.04 -0.98
CA GLY A 94 20.69 4.70 -0.56
C GLY A 94 19.59 3.63 -0.71
N ILE A 95 18.48 3.94 -1.41
CA ILE A 95 17.36 3.03 -1.63
C ILE A 95 17.50 2.43 -3.04
N PRO A 96 17.49 1.09 -3.19
CA PRO A 96 17.61 0.46 -4.50
C PRO A 96 16.41 0.79 -5.40
N LEU A 97 16.62 0.86 -6.72
CA LEU A 97 15.59 1.17 -7.72
C LEU A 97 14.35 0.27 -7.63
N SER A 98 14.49 -0.97 -7.16
CA SER A 98 13.37 -1.90 -6.97
C SER A 98 12.38 -1.48 -5.89
N GLN A 99 12.81 -0.65 -4.94
CA GLN A 99 11.99 -0.15 -3.83
C GLN A 99 11.65 1.35 -3.98
N LEU A 100 12.21 2.01 -4.98
CA LEU A 100 12.07 3.44 -5.22
C LEU A 100 10.97 3.71 -6.25
N SER A 101 9.86 4.33 -5.82
CA SER A 101 8.72 4.64 -6.69
C SER A 101 8.71 6.11 -7.11
N PHE A 102 9.02 6.39 -8.37
CA PHE A 102 8.85 7.72 -8.97
C PHE A 102 7.41 7.91 -9.47
N LYS A 103 6.73 8.98 -9.03
CA LYS A 103 5.33 9.26 -9.42
C LYS A 103 5.22 10.21 -10.62
N SER A 104 6.14 11.17 -10.75
CA SER A 104 6.22 12.06 -11.91
C SER A 104 7.57 12.77 -11.96
N ILE A 105 8.13 12.97 -13.15
CA ILE A 105 9.32 13.80 -13.40
C ILE A 105 8.89 14.93 -14.34
N ARG A 106 9.17 16.18 -13.94
CA ARG A 106 8.77 17.39 -14.69
C ARG A 106 9.99 18.25 -14.94
N ALA A 107 10.20 18.69 -16.18
CA ALA A 107 11.06 19.82 -16.45
C ALA A 107 10.36 21.10 -15.96
N LEU A 108 11.12 21.99 -15.30
CA LEU A 108 10.66 23.34 -15.00
C LEU A 108 11.14 24.23 -16.14
N GLU A 109 10.21 24.91 -16.81
CA GLU A 109 10.55 25.99 -17.73
C GLU A 109 10.97 27.19 -16.84
N GLU A 110 12.26 27.52 -16.81
CA GLU A 110 12.71 28.78 -16.23
C GLU A 110 12.18 29.94 -17.09
N SER A 111 11.38 30.80 -16.47
CA SER A 111 10.86 32.06 -17.04
C SER A 111 11.82 33.22 -16.82
#